data_AF-S8D2H7-F1
#
_entry.id   AF-S8D2H7-F1
#
_cell.length_a   1.000
_cell.length_b   1.000
_cell.length_c   1.000
_cell.angle_alpha   90.00
_cell.angle_beta   90.00
_cell.angle_gamma   90.00
#
_symmetry.space_group_name_H-M   'P 1'
#
loop_
_entity.id
_entity.type
_entity.pdbx_description
1 polymer ?
#
loop_
_entity_poly.entity_id
_entity_poly.type
_entity_poly.pdbx_seq_one_letter_code
_entity_poly.pdbx_strand_id
1 'polypeptide(L)'
;MRCGKPRFRMRLGQKFSVKGLLGPDVSSDDFIDGSIVIFRLAPQDYHRFHVPVSGTIEEFVDIPGCLYTVNPIAVNSKYCNVFTENKRTVCMISTKEFGKVAFVAIGATMVGSITFVKKEGDHVKKGDELGYFSFGGSTVICIFEKDKIEIDGDLLGNSARSLETLVCVGMRLGNARSSP
;
A
#
# COMPACT_ATOMS: atom_id res chain seq x y z
N MET A 1 3.40 -23.02 -20.38
CA MET A 1 2.53 -21.82 -20.44
C MET A 1 2.50 -21.18 -19.07
N ARG A 2 3.06 -19.97 -18.91
CA ARG A 2 3.23 -19.30 -17.61
C ARG A 2 1.86 -18.78 -17.13
N CYS A 3 1.40 -19.27 -15.98
CA CYS A 3 0.14 -18.86 -15.36
C CYS A 3 0.14 -17.35 -15.10
N GLY A 4 -0.81 -16.64 -15.73
CA GLY A 4 -0.88 -15.18 -15.87
C GLY A 4 -1.55 -14.46 -14.70
N LYS A 5 -0.99 -14.57 -13.50
CA LYS A 5 -1.42 -13.79 -12.34
C LYS A 5 -0.56 -12.53 -12.19
N PRO A 6 -1.16 -11.36 -11.91
CA PRO A 6 -0.44 -10.12 -11.64
C PRO A 6 0.52 -10.27 -10.45
N ARG A 7 1.76 -9.77 -10.60
CA ARG A 7 2.84 -9.89 -9.62
C ARG A 7 3.24 -8.52 -9.07
N PHE A 8 3.52 -8.45 -7.77
CA PHE A 8 4.01 -7.25 -7.08
C PHE A 8 5.29 -7.58 -6.33
N ARG A 9 6.09 -6.55 -6.04
CA ARG A 9 7.25 -6.68 -5.15
C ARG A 9 6.92 -6.11 -3.78
N MET A 10 7.01 -6.94 -2.75
CA MET A 10 6.74 -6.57 -1.36
C MET A 10 8.02 -6.36 -0.55
N ARG A 11 8.02 -5.32 0.30
CA ARG A 11 9.02 -5.10 1.36
C ARG A 11 8.38 -4.44 2.58
N LEU A 12 8.86 -4.77 3.79
CA LEU A 12 8.50 -4.08 5.02
C LEU A 12 9.27 -2.76 5.15
N GLY A 13 8.56 -1.68 5.44
CA GLY A 13 9.10 -0.32 5.45
C GLY A 13 10.19 -0.10 6.51
N GLN A 14 11.30 0.51 6.13
CA GLN A 14 12.23 1.15 7.04
C GLN A 14 12.59 2.53 6.47
N LYS A 15 12.39 3.59 7.29
CA LYS A 15 12.85 4.99 7.10
C LYS A 15 11.89 6.00 6.41
N PHE A 16 10.61 6.05 6.79
CA PHE A 16 9.78 7.25 6.56
C PHE A 16 8.76 7.47 7.68
N SER A 17 8.31 8.70 7.85
CA SER A 17 7.32 9.07 8.87
C SER A 17 5.90 8.73 8.39
N VAL A 18 5.16 7.95 9.18
CA VAL A 18 3.74 7.61 8.92
C VAL A 18 2.90 8.88 8.80
N LYS A 19 3.15 9.87 9.67
CA LYS A 19 2.50 11.19 9.60
C LYS A 19 2.78 11.91 8.28
N GLY A 20 4.02 11.83 7.80
CA GLY A 20 4.39 12.39 6.50
C GLY A 20 3.70 11.68 5.33
N LEU A 21 3.45 10.37 5.45
CA LEU A 21 2.78 9.59 4.42
C LEU A 21 1.26 9.81 4.41
N LEU A 22 0.62 9.83 5.58
CA LEU A 22 -0.84 10.00 5.68
C LEU A 22 -1.30 11.45 5.52
N GLY A 23 -0.38 12.42 5.64
CA GLY A 23 -0.72 13.83 5.55
C GLY A 23 -1.33 14.36 6.85
N PRO A 24 -1.65 15.66 6.90
CA PRO A 24 -2.18 16.30 8.10
C PRO A 24 -3.66 15.96 8.36
N ASP A 25 -4.41 15.60 7.33
CA ASP A 25 -5.86 15.42 7.40
C ASP A 25 -6.29 14.04 7.90
N VAL A 26 -5.37 13.06 7.90
CA VAL A 26 -5.61 11.70 8.39
C VAL A 26 -4.95 11.52 9.75
N SER A 27 -5.70 11.00 10.72
CA SER A 27 -5.16 10.66 12.05
C SER A 27 -4.09 9.58 11.93
N SER A 28 -2.82 9.96 12.13
CA SER A 28 -1.70 9.02 12.14
C SER A 28 -1.55 8.25 13.44
N ASP A 29 -2.25 8.67 14.50
CA ASP A 29 -2.07 8.17 15.86
C ASP A 29 -2.51 6.70 15.98
N ASP A 30 -3.53 6.31 15.22
CA ASP A 30 -4.02 4.93 15.12
C ASP A 30 -2.95 3.96 14.54
N PHE A 31 -1.95 4.51 13.83
CA PHE A 31 -0.93 3.73 13.10
C PHE A 31 0.48 3.81 13.72
N ILE A 32 0.61 4.39 14.92
CA ILE A 32 1.90 4.43 15.63
C ILE A 32 2.34 2.99 15.97
N ASP A 33 3.59 2.65 15.67
CA ASP A 33 4.14 1.29 15.73
C ASP A 33 3.37 0.25 14.89
N GLY A 34 2.59 0.71 13.91
CA GLY A 34 1.83 -0.12 13.00
C GLY A 34 2.71 -0.94 12.05
N SER A 35 2.10 -1.93 11.41
CA SER A 35 2.78 -2.73 10.38
C SER A 35 2.60 -2.09 9.00
N ILE A 36 3.69 -1.93 8.27
CA ILE A 36 3.70 -1.31 6.93
C ILE A 36 4.12 -2.33 5.89
N VAL A 37 3.28 -2.48 4.86
CA VAL A 37 3.53 -3.31 3.70
C VAL A 37 3.59 -2.46 2.44
N ILE A 38 4.72 -2.50 1.73
CA ILE A 38 4.94 -1.70 0.51
C ILE A 38 4.92 -2.64 -0.69
N PHE A 39 4.07 -2.35 -1.66
CA PHE A 39 3.98 -3.03 -2.96
C PHE A 39 4.44 -2.10 -4.06
N ARG A 40 5.51 -2.48 -4.76
CA ARG A 40 5.98 -1.76 -5.94
C ARG A 40 5.51 -2.47 -7.21
N LEU A 41 4.95 -1.69 -8.13
CA LEU A 41 4.54 -2.13 -9.46
C LEU A 41 5.57 -1.62 -10.47
N ALA A 42 6.14 -2.52 -11.28
CA ALA A 42 6.95 -2.09 -12.41
C ALA A 42 6.04 -1.61 -13.55
N PRO A 43 6.52 -0.73 -14.47
CA PRO A 43 5.72 -0.20 -15.57
C PRO A 43 5.14 -1.27 -16.53
N GLN A 44 5.67 -2.49 -16.52
CA GLN A 44 5.19 -3.62 -17.31
C GLN A 44 4.14 -4.47 -16.56
N ASP A 45 3.90 -4.19 -15.29
CA ASP A 45 3.02 -4.98 -14.44
C ASP A 45 1.55 -4.55 -14.58
N TYR A 46 0.66 -5.29 -13.92
CA TYR A 46 -0.77 -5.00 -13.89
C TYR A 46 -1.06 -3.82 -12.96
N HIS A 47 -1.52 -2.70 -13.52
CA HIS A 47 -1.68 -1.44 -12.78
C HIS A 47 -3.03 -1.29 -12.08
N ARG A 48 -3.78 -2.38 -11.88
CA ARG A 48 -4.97 -2.36 -11.02
C ARG A 48 -4.61 -2.86 -9.64
N PHE A 49 -5.21 -2.24 -8.64
CA PHE A 49 -5.03 -2.61 -7.24
C PHE A 49 -6.36 -3.03 -6.63
N HIS A 50 -6.25 -3.96 -5.71
CA HIS A 50 -7.38 -4.64 -5.09
C HIS A 50 -7.42 -4.33 -3.60
N VAL A 51 -8.62 -4.44 -3.05
CA VAL A 51 -8.90 -4.26 -1.63
C VAL A 51 -8.09 -5.29 -0.82
N PRO A 52 -7.21 -4.87 0.11
CA PRO A 52 -6.34 -5.79 0.84
C PRO A 52 -7.07 -6.57 1.95
N VAL A 53 -8.16 -5.99 2.48
CA VAL A 53 -8.93 -6.49 3.63
C VAL A 53 -10.42 -6.19 3.46
N SER A 54 -11.29 -7.08 3.92
CA SER A 54 -12.74 -6.84 3.89
C SER A 54 -13.13 -5.80 4.95
N GLY A 55 -13.98 -4.85 4.60
CA GLY A 55 -14.35 -3.75 5.48
C GLY A 55 -15.25 -2.71 4.81
N THR A 56 -15.34 -1.54 5.42
CA THR A 56 -16.08 -0.38 4.91
C THR A 56 -15.10 0.75 4.64
N ILE A 57 -15.22 1.38 3.47
CA ILE A 57 -14.41 2.54 3.13
C ILE A 57 -14.93 3.76 3.90
N GLU A 58 -14.08 4.35 4.75
CA GLU A 58 -14.45 5.49 5.59
C GLU A 58 -14.22 6.83 4.90
N GLU A 59 -13.12 6.97 4.15
CA GLU A 59 -12.79 8.22 3.47
C GLU A 59 -11.69 8.02 2.41
N PHE A 60 -11.61 8.99 1.50
CA PHE A 60 -10.50 9.18 0.59
C PHE A 60 -9.89 10.57 0.79
N VAL A 61 -8.58 10.61 1.05
CA VAL A 61 -7.82 11.86 1.22
C VAL A 61 -6.80 11.97 0.10
N ASP A 62 -7.03 12.92 -0.80
CA ASP A 62 -6.09 13.25 -1.87
C ASP A 62 -5.02 14.21 -1.37
N ILE A 63 -3.76 13.79 -1.46
CA ILE A 63 -2.62 14.58 -1.03
C ILE A 63 -1.85 15.03 -2.28
N PRO A 64 -1.80 16.35 -2.56
CA PRO A 64 -1.05 16.87 -3.69
C PRO A 64 0.45 16.66 -3.47
N GLY A 65 1.20 16.50 -4.56
CA GLY A 65 2.63 16.28 -4.50
C GLY A 65 3.26 16.25 -5.89
N CYS A 66 4.58 16.09 -5.92
CA CYS A 66 5.36 15.93 -7.14
C CYS A 66 5.15 14.53 -7.74
N LEU A 67 5.74 14.26 -8.91
CA LEU A 67 5.73 12.93 -9.53
C LEU A 67 7.16 12.46 -9.74
N TYR A 68 7.88 12.21 -8.66
CA TYR A 68 9.24 11.65 -8.71
C TYR A 68 9.20 10.16 -9.06
N THR A 69 10.31 9.64 -9.57
CA THR A 69 10.41 8.25 -10.02
C THR A 69 10.49 7.29 -8.84
N VAL A 70 9.73 6.20 -8.89
CA VAL A 70 9.77 5.11 -7.90
C VAL A 70 10.80 4.03 -8.27
N ASN A 71 11.76 4.35 -9.14
CA ASN A 71 12.87 3.45 -9.47
C ASN A 71 13.66 3.12 -8.19
N PRO A 72 14.05 1.85 -7.95
CA PRO A 72 14.84 1.43 -6.78
C PRO A 72 16.05 2.32 -6.46
N ILE A 73 16.69 2.93 -7.46
CA ILE A 73 17.83 3.85 -7.25
C ILE A 73 17.37 5.15 -6.56
N ALA A 74 16.20 5.69 -6.93
CA ALA A 74 15.63 6.89 -6.33
C ALA A 74 14.99 6.61 -4.97
N VAL A 75 14.27 5.50 -4.82
CA VAL A 75 13.65 5.08 -3.55
C VAL A 75 14.69 4.83 -2.46
N ASN A 76 15.86 4.30 -2.80
CA ASN A 76 16.95 4.07 -1.86
C ASN A 76 17.90 5.27 -1.71
N SER A 77 17.64 6.38 -2.41
CA SER A 77 18.42 7.61 -2.27
C SER A 77 18.07 8.32 -0.96
N LYS A 78 19.07 8.83 -0.25
CA LYS A 78 18.87 9.64 0.97
C LYS A 78 18.21 11.00 0.70
N TYR A 79 18.11 11.41 -0.57
CA TYR A 79 17.82 12.79 -0.97
C TYR A 79 16.36 13.03 -1.40
N CYS A 80 15.54 11.99 -1.55
CA CYS A 80 14.14 12.17 -1.98
C CYS A 80 13.26 11.13 -1.29
N ASN A 81 12.34 11.60 -0.44
CA ASN A 81 11.36 10.72 0.17
C ASN A 81 10.15 10.61 -0.76
N VAL A 82 10.32 9.82 -1.83
CA VAL A 82 9.32 9.66 -2.90
C VAL A 82 7.95 9.23 -2.39
N PHE A 83 7.88 8.58 -1.22
CA PHE A 83 6.60 8.16 -0.64
C PHE A 83 5.81 9.31 -0.02
N THR A 84 6.48 10.34 0.51
CA THR A 84 5.82 11.48 1.16
C THR A 84 5.74 12.71 0.27
N GLU A 85 6.60 12.81 -0.73
CA GLU A 85 6.63 13.95 -1.67
C GLU A 85 5.74 13.72 -2.90
N ASN A 86 5.48 12.47 -3.26
CA ASN A 86 4.66 12.21 -4.44
C ASN A 86 3.18 12.45 -4.18
N LYS A 87 2.48 12.81 -5.26
CA LYS A 87 1.02 12.80 -5.32
C LYS A 87 0.51 11.41 -4.95
N ARG A 88 -0.43 11.37 -4.02
CA ARG A 88 -0.99 10.13 -3.50
C ARG A 88 -2.39 10.31 -2.99
N THR A 89 -3.11 9.21 -2.86
CA THR A 89 -4.44 9.17 -2.28
C THR A 89 -4.44 8.13 -1.17
N VAL A 90 -4.91 8.52 0.01
CA VAL A 90 -5.11 7.65 1.16
C VAL A 90 -6.57 7.21 1.17
N CYS A 91 -6.81 5.91 1.24
CA CYS A 91 -8.11 5.30 1.42
C CYS A 91 -8.13 4.65 2.80
N MET A 92 -9.02 5.11 3.67
CA MET A 92 -9.19 4.54 5.00
C MET A 92 -10.24 3.43 4.94
N ILE A 93 -9.89 2.26 5.46
CA ILE A 93 -10.78 1.10 5.47
C ILE A 93 -10.95 0.65 6.92
N SER A 94 -12.19 0.70 7.40
CA SER A 94 -12.57 0.16 8.70
C SER A 94 -12.90 -1.31 8.57
N THR A 95 -12.25 -2.12 9.38
CA THR A 95 -12.38 -3.57 9.31
C THR A 95 -12.73 -4.16 10.66
N LYS A 96 -13.47 -5.28 10.64
CA LYS A 96 -13.81 -6.00 11.86
C LYS A 96 -12.61 -6.72 12.47
N GLU A 97 -11.70 -7.21 11.63
CA GLU A 97 -10.59 -8.08 12.04
C GLU A 97 -9.28 -7.34 12.27
N PHE A 98 -9.01 -6.28 11.50
CA PHE A 98 -7.73 -5.56 11.51
C PHE A 98 -7.83 -4.13 12.05
N GLY A 99 -8.98 -3.72 12.62
CA GLY A 99 -9.22 -2.33 12.99
C GLY A 99 -9.23 -1.43 11.77
N LYS A 100 -8.59 -0.25 11.85
CA LYS A 100 -8.39 0.62 10.69
C LYS A 100 -7.20 0.18 9.85
N VAL A 101 -7.35 0.24 8.53
CA VAL A 101 -6.28 -0.02 7.57
C VAL A 101 -6.21 1.15 6.60
N ALA A 102 -5.05 1.80 6.52
CA ALA A 102 -4.80 2.84 5.54
C ALA A 102 -4.19 2.22 4.28
N PHE A 103 -4.87 2.40 3.15
CA PHE A 103 -4.39 2.03 1.83
C PHE A 103 -3.94 3.29 1.09
N VAL A 104 -2.66 3.39 0.76
CA VAL A 104 -2.07 4.57 0.13
C VAL A 104 -1.64 4.23 -1.28
N ALA A 105 -2.29 4.82 -2.27
CA ALA A 105 -1.92 4.74 -3.67
C ALA A 105 -1.00 5.91 -4.03
N ILE A 106 0.23 5.63 -4.45
CA ILE A 106 1.27 6.63 -4.74
C ILE A 106 1.57 6.62 -6.24
N GLY A 107 1.33 7.77 -6.88
CA GLY A 107 1.70 8.00 -8.27
C GLY A 107 3.20 8.27 -8.39
N ALA A 108 3.79 7.98 -9.55
CA ALA A 108 5.18 8.32 -9.86
C ALA A 108 5.27 9.07 -11.19
N THR A 109 6.50 9.37 -11.63
CA THR A 109 6.75 9.98 -12.94
C THR A 109 6.03 9.20 -14.04
N MET A 110 5.34 9.91 -14.93
CA MET A 110 4.50 9.37 -16.02
C MET A 110 3.20 8.69 -15.59
N VAL A 111 2.81 8.74 -14.32
CA VAL A 111 1.45 8.32 -13.91
C VAL A 111 0.44 9.39 -14.29
N GLY A 112 -0.43 9.05 -15.24
CA GLY A 112 -1.47 9.94 -15.75
C GLY A 112 -2.57 10.21 -14.74
N SER A 113 -2.98 9.20 -13.97
CA SER A 113 -3.98 9.36 -12.90
C SER A 113 -3.98 8.17 -11.93
N ILE A 114 -4.46 8.42 -10.71
CA ILE A 114 -4.88 7.39 -9.76
C ILE A 114 -6.41 7.43 -9.77
N THR A 115 -7.06 6.30 -10.04
CA THR A 115 -8.52 6.24 -10.15
C THR A 115 -9.06 5.14 -9.26
N PHE A 116 -9.93 5.50 -8.33
CA PHE A 116 -10.66 4.56 -7.49
C PHE A 116 -12.01 4.26 -8.12
N VAL A 117 -12.40 2.98 -8.11
CA VAL A 117 -13.70 2.51 -8.62
C VAL A 117 -14.75 2.37 -7.51
N LYS A 118 -14.29 2.41 -6.24
CA LYS A 118 -15.13 2.38 -5.03
C LYS A 118 -15.29 3.78 -4.46
N LYS A 119 -16.31 3.94 -3.61
CA LYS A 119 -16.68 5.20 -2.97
C LYS A 119 -16.70 5.07 -1.46
N GLU A 120 -16.66 6.22 -0.80
CA GLU A 120 -16.89 6.32 0.63
C GLU A 120 -18.24 5.68 1.01
N GLY A 121 -18.25 4.90 2.11
CA GLY A 121 -19.41 4.13 2.57
C GLY A 121 -19.59 2.77 1.89
N ASP A 122 -18.82 2.45 0.84
CA ASP A 122 -18.90 1.14 0.19
C ASP A 122 -18.41 0.03 1.13
N HIS A 123 -19.18 -1.05 1.21
CA HIS A 123 -18.74 -2.29 1.83
C HIS A 123 -17.99 -3.12 0.79
N VAL A 124 -16.74 -3.44 1.11
CA VAL A 124 -15.81 -4.11 0.20
C VAL A 124 -15.32 -5.44 0.77
N LYS A 125 -15.07 -6.39 -0.12
CA LYS A 125 -14.45 -7.68 0.24
C LYS A 125 -13.00 -7.70 -0.20
N LYS A 126 -12.17 -8.40 0.56
CA LYS A 126 -10.78 -8.68 0.18
C LYS A 126 -10.73 -9.25 -1.24
N GLY A 127 -9.92 -8.63 -2.09
CA GLY A 127 -9.78 -9.02 -3.50
C GLY A 127 -10.68 -8.25 -4.47
N ASP A 128 -11.66 -7.48 -4.00
CA ASP A 128 -12.44 -6.59 -4.86
C ASP A 128 -11.52 -5.58 -5.55
N GLU A 129 -11.84 -5.18 -6.77
CA GLU A 129 -11.12 -4.09 -7.43
C GLU A 129 -11.37 -2.78 -6.68
N LEU A 130 -10.29 -2.12 -6.25
CA LEU A 130 -10.34 -0.84 -5.54
C LEU A 130 -10.06 0.32 -6.50
N GLY A 131 -9.18 0.11 -7.47
CA GLY A 131 -8.84 1.12 -8.46
C GLY A 131 -7.67 0.73 -9.36
N TYR A 132 -7.15 1.70 -10.09
CA TYR A 132 -6.03 1.53 -11.00
C TYR A 132 -5.20 2.80 -11.19
N PHE A 133 -3.97 2.61 -11.66
CA PHE A 133 -3.08 3.67 -12.11
C PHE A 133 -3.10 3.76 -13.65
N SER A 134 -3.21 4.96 -14.20
CA SER A 134 -3.12 5.19 -15.64
C SER A 134 -1.67 5.39 -16.07
N PHE A 135 -1.03 4.34 -16.61
CA PHE A 135 0.33 4.33 -17.18
C PHE A 135 1.46 4.69 -16.19
N GLY A 136 2.70 4.26 -16.43
CA GLY A 136 3.86 4.60 -15.59
C GLY A 136 4.04 3.74 -14.33
N GLY A 137 5.16 3.91 -13.61
CA GLY A 137 5.43 3.14 -12.39
C GLY A 137 4.57 3.61 -11.21
N SER A 138 4.18 2.71 -10.32
CA SER A 138 3.37 3.08 -9.15
C SER A 138 3.74 2.27 -7.91
N THR A 139 3.33 2.77 -6.75
CA THR A 139 3.52 2.09 -5.47
C THR A 139 2.20 2.12 -4.69
N VAL A 140 1.91 1.02 -4.03
CA VAL A 140 0.81 0.91 -3.07
C VAL A 140 1.41 0.61 -1.71
N ILE A 141 0.94 1.28 -0.66
CA ILE A 141 1.34 1.02 0.73
C ILE A 141 0.10 0.68 1.53
N CYS A 142 0.15 -0.41 2.29
CA CYS A 142 -0.86 -0.73 3.30
C CYS A 142 -0.27 -0.52 4.68
N ILE A 143 -0.99 0.18 5.55
CA ILE A 143 -0.63 0.41 6.95
C ILE A 143 -1.72 -0.19 7.82
N PHE A 144 -1.31 -1.04 8.75
CA PHE A 144 -2.17 -1.68 9.73
C PHE A 144 -1.87 -1.12 11.11
N GLU A 145 -2.89 -1.01 11.97
CA GLU A 145 -2.67 -0.67 13.38
C GLU A 145 -1.71 -1.67 14.06
N LYS A 146 -1.10 -1.21 15.16
CA LYS A 146 -0.21 -2.02 15.97
C LYS A 146 -0.88 -3.34 16.38
N ASP A 147 -0.12 -4.43 16.25
CA ASP A 147 -0.55 -5.77 16.68
C ASP A 147 -1.84 -6.29 16.03
N LYS A 148 -2.32 -5.72 14.91
CA LYS A 148 -3.50 -6.22 14.19
C LYS A 148 -3.20 -7.26 13.12
N ILE A 149 -2.00 -7.25 12.57
CA ILE A 149 -1.57 -8.21 11.55
C ILE A 149 -0.31 -8.95 12.00
N GLU A 150 -0.34 -10.27 11.87
CA GLU A 150 0.85 -11.10 11.95
C GLU A 150 1.28 -11.46 10.53
N ILE A 151 2.38 -10.85 10.09
CA ILE A 151 2.94 -11.05 8.74
C ILE A 151 3.64 -12.40 8.67
N ASP A 152 3.42 -13.14 7.57
CA ASP A 152 4.00 -14.47 7.39
C ASP A 152 5.55 -14.41 7.49
N GLY A 153 6.14 -15.39 8.19
CA GLY A 153 7.55 -15.35 8.60
C GLY A 153 8.57 -15.36 7.45
N ASP A 154 8.19 -15.90 6.29
CA ASP A 154 8.99 -15.87 5.07
C ASP A 154 9.12 -14.44 4.52
N LEU A 155 8.06 -13.64 4.57
CA LEU A 155 8.05 -12.23 4.17
C LEU A 155 8.91 -11.38 5.12
N LEU A 156 8.84 -11.67 6.43
CA LEU A 156 9.70 -11.07 7.44
C LEU A 156 11.18 -11.39 7.18
N GLY A 157 11.50 -12.67 6.97
CA GLY A 157 12.85 -13.13 6.68
C GLY A 157 13.45 -12.53 5.41
N ASN A 158 12.66 -12.43 4.33
CA ASN A 158 13.10 -11.80 3.08
C ASN A 158 13.34 -10.30 3.25
N SER A 159 12.44 -9.61 3.95
CA SER A 159 12.57 -8.17 4.21
C SER A 159 13.80 -7.86 5.07
N ALA A 160 14.10 -8.68 6.09
CA ALA A 160 15.30 -8.55 6.92
C ALA A 160 16.60 -8.68 6.09
N ARG A 161 16.56 -9.46 5.00
CA ARG A 161 17.66 -9.63 4.05
C ARG A 161 17.66 -8.58 2.92
N SER A 162 16.79 -7.56 3.01
CA SER A 162 16.56 -6.55 1.95
C SER A 162 16.18 -7.15 0.59
N LEU A 163 15.54 -8.33 0.60
CA LEU A 163 15.03 -8.99 -0.60
C LEU A 163 13.57 -8.58 -0.85
N GLU A 164 13.28 -8.15 -2.07
CA GLU A 164 11.90 -7.94 -2.53
C GLU A 164 11.25 -9.32 -2.77
N THR A 165 10.08 -9.57 -2.17
CA THR A 165 9.33 -10.82 -2.43
C THR A 165 8.32 -10.61 -3.55
N LEU A 166 8.31 -11.52 -4.54
CA LEU A 166 7.28 -11.54 -5.57
C LEU A 166 5.99 -12.14 -5.00
N VAL A 167 4.92 -11.36 -4.94
CA VAL A 167 3.60 -11.77 -4.47
C VAL A 167 2.56 -11.63 -5.57
N CYS A 168 1.52 -12.48 -5.56
CA CYS A 168 0.42 -12.43 -6.54
C CYS A 168 -0.86 -11.85 -5.93
N VAL A 169 -1.77 -11.30 -6.73
CA VAL A 169 -3.13 -10.96 -6.24
C VAL A 169 -3.77 -12.20 -5.61
N GLY A 170 -4.34 -12.01 -4.42
CA GLY A 170 -4.98 -13.06 -3.63
C GLY A 170 -4.02 -13.91 -2.77
N MET A 171 -2.70 -13.68 -2.87
CA MET A 171 -1.74 -14.29 -1.94
C MET A 171 -1.97 -13.74 -0.53
N ARG A 172 -1.92 -14.63 0.46
CA ARG A 172 -1.97 -14.23 1.87
C ARG A 172 -0.63 -13.63 2.26
N LEU A 173 -0.67 -12.54 3.02
CA LEU A 173 0.51 -11.85 3.53
C LEU A 173 0.67 -11.99 5.05
N GLY A 174 -0.39 -12.42 5.72
CA GLY A 174 -0.47 -12.54 7.14
C GLY A 174 -1.89 -12.87 7.59
N ASN A 175 -2.05 -13.13 8.88
CA ASN A 175 -3.34 -13.34 9.53
C ASN A 175 -3.67 -12.16 10.45
N ALA A 176 -4.97 -11.92 10.66
CA ALA A 176 -5.39 -11.04 11.75
C ALA A 176 -4.92 -11.65 13.07
N ARG A 177 -4.30 -10.86 13.93
CA ARG A 177 -4.05 -11.32 15.30
C ARG A 177 -5.39 -11.33 16.02
N SER A 178 -5.80 -12.51 16.47
CA SER A 178 -6.91 -12.64 17.40
C SER A 178 -6.53 -11.87 18.66
N SER A 179 -7.32 -10.87 19.05
CA SER A 179 -7.24 -10.36 20.42
C SER A 179 -7.44 -11.55 21.37
N PRO A 180 -6.60 -11.73 22.39
CA PRO A 180 -6.80 -12.78 23.39
C PRO A 180 -8.13 -12.60 24.15
#